data_AF-A0A7S0XRB4-F1
#
_entry.id   AF-A0A7S0XRB4-F1
#
_cell.length_a   1.000
_cell.length_b   1.000
_cell.length_c   1.000
_cell.angle_alpha   90.00
_cell.angle_beta   90.00
_cell.angle_gamma   90.00
#
_symmetry.space_group_name_H-M   'P 1'
#
loop_
_entity.id
_entity.type
_entity.pdbx_description
1 polymer ?
#
loop_
_entity_poly.entity_id
_entity_poly.type
_entity_poly.pdbx_seq_one_letter_code
_entity_poly.pdbx_strand_id
1 'polypeptide(L)'
;MNRYGIEAARETLVRELNTIFQIQSILINYHHLDLISDYITRLGNFRPFSRKGICEESPLQKITYETALEFLINFSLNKQIDFLDSASGSISLGKICKMGTGTFDIISRR
;
A
#
# COMPACT_ATOMS: atom_id res chain seq x y z
N MET A 1 3.32 3.64 -20.39
CA MET A 1 3.86 2.27 -20.31
C MET A 1 4.33 1.74 -21.66
N ASN A 2 3.44 1.34 -22.59
CA ASN A 2 3.88 0.59 -23.79
C ASN A 2 4.76 1.38 -24.77
N ARG A 3 4.76 2.71 -24.71
CA ARG A 3 5.52 3.56 -25.65
C ARG A 3 6.74 4.26 -25.03
N TYR A 4 6.61 4.75 -23.80
CA TYR A 4 7.63 5.57 -23.13
C TYR A 4 8.12 5.00 -21.79
N GLY A 5 7.72 3.77 -21.45
CA GLY A 5 8.12 3.12 -20.19
C GLY A 5 7.23 3.49 -19.00
N ILE A 6 7.66 3.05 -17.81
CA ILE A 6 6.93 3.19 -16.55
C ILE A 6 7.10 4.59 -15.92
N GLU A 7 8.30 5.17 -15.98
CA GLU A 7 8.55 6.53 -15.44
C GLU A 7 7.75 7.60 -16.17
N ALA A 8 7.62 7.50 -17.49
CA ALA A 8 6.73 8.40 -18.24
C ALA A 8 5.27 8.24 -17.82
N ALA A 9 4.84 7.02 -17.44
CA ALA A 9 3.49 6.78 -16.94
C ALA A 9 3.30 7.36 -15.52
N ARG A 10 4.30 7.23 -14.64
CA ARG A 10 4.35 7.84 -13.31
C ARG A 10 4.22 9.36 -13.39
N GLU A 11 5.03 10.00 -14.24
CA GLU A 11 4.97 11.45 -14.49
C GLU A 11 3.61 11.89 -15.04
N THR A 12 3.02 11.09 -15.92
CA THR A 12 1.68 11.38 -16.46
C THR A 12 0.64 11.33 -15.35
N LEU A 13 0.71 10.32 -14.46
CA LEU A 13 -0.20 10.17 -13.33
C LEU A 13 -0.13 11.35 -12.36
N VAL A 14 1.08 11.81 -12.00
CA VAL A 14 1.27 13.00 -11.14
C VAL A 14 0.60 14.23 -11.76
N ARG A 15 0.79 14.45 -13.07
CA ARG A 15 0.20 15.59 -13.79
C ARG A 15 -1.32 15.55 -13.83
N GLU A 16 -1.90 14.38 -14.10
CA GLU A 16 -3.35 14.19 -14.12
C GLU A 16 -3.97 14.42 -12.73
N LEU A 17 -3.39 13.83 -11.68
CA LEU A 17 -3.85 14.04 -10.31
C LEU A 17 -3.78 15.52 -9.92
N ASN A 18 -2.65 16.17 -10.19
CA ASN A 18 -2.50 17.60 -9.91
C ASN A 18 -3.54 18.44 -10.67
N THR A 19 -3.79 18.13 -11.94
CA THR A 19 -4.78 18.84 -12.76
C THR A 19 -6.19 18.70 -12.18
N ILE A 20 -6.58 17.51 -11.73
CA ILE A 20 -7.90 17.26 -11.10
C ILE A 20 -8.06 18.13 -9.84
N PHE A 21 -7.07 18.12 -8.96
CA PHE A 21 -7.14 18.89 -7.71
C PHE A 21 -7.09 20.40 -7.94
N GLN A 22 -6.32 20.87 -8.92
CA GLN A 22 -6.28 22.28 -9.33
C GLN A 22 -7.64 22.76 -9.84
N ILE A 23 -8.34 21.97 -10.67
CA ILE A 23 -9.69 22.30 -11.15
C ILE A 23 -10.67 22.42 -9.97
N GLN A 24 -10.49 21.61 -8.93
CA GLN A 24 -11.29 21.66 -7.70
C GLN A 24 -10.84 22.75 -6.70
N SER A 25 -9.82 23.56 -7.04
CA SER A 25 -9.21 24.56 -6.15
C SER A 25 -8.66 23.98 -4.84
N ILE A 26 -8.22 22.72 -4.86
CA ILE A 26 -7.61 22.04 -3.73
C ILE A 26 -6.09 22.09 -3.88
N LEU A 27 -5.41 22.69 -2.91
CA LEU A 27 -3.95 22.73 -2.86
C LEU A 27 -3.43 21.46 -2.18
N ILE A 28 -2.63 20.68 -2.90
CA ILE A 28 -1.97 19.47 -2.40
C ILE A 28 -0.47 19.59 -2.62
N ASN A 29 0.30 19.25 -1.60
CA ASN A 29 1.75 19.15 -1.72
C ASN A 29 2.13 18.03 -2.69
N TYR A 30 2.99 18.33 -3.65
CA TYR A 30 3.47 17.39 -4.67
C TYR A 30 4.01 16.08 -4.08
N HIS A 31 4.60 16.11 -2.88
CA HIS A 31 5.08 14.90 -2.19
C HIS A 31 3.99 13.84 -1.98
N HIS A 32 2.73 14.24 -1.78
CA HIS A 32 1.63 13.27 -1.67
C HIS A 32 1.32 12.61 -3.01
N LEU A 33 1.34 13.40 -4.09
CA LEU A 33 1.06 12.92 -5.44
C LEU A 33 2.18 12.01 -5.95
N ASP A 34 3.44 12.37 -5.66
CA ASP A 34 4.60 11.54 -5.95
C ASP A 34 4.53 10.22 -5.19
N LEU A 35 4.29 10.24 -3.87
CA LEU A 35 4.20 9.01 -3.08
C LEU A 35 3.12 8.07 -3.61
N ILE A 36 1.94 8.62 -3.96
CA ILE A 36 0.84 7.84 -4.54
C ILE A 36 1.25 7.26 -5.90
N SER A 37 1.87 8.06 -6.75
CA SER A 37 2.24 7.67 -8.11
C SER A 37 3.33 6.60 -8.09
N ASP A 38 4.35 6.79 -7.26
CA ASP A 38 5.44 5.83 -7.02
C ASP A 38 4.89 4.50 -6.51
N TYR A 39 3.92 4.53 -5.57
CA TYR A 39 3.31 3.32 -5.06
C TYR A 39 2.51 2.57 -6.15
N ILE A 40 1.73 3.30 -6.96
CA ILE A 40 0.99 2.73 -8.10
C ILE A 40 1.93 2.09 -9.12
N THR A 41 3.13 2.64 -9.34
CA THR A 41 4.08 2.18 -10.36
C THR A 41 5.25 1.34 -9.83
N ARG A 42 5.30 1.06 -8.53
CA ARG A 42 6.45 0.45 -7.82
C ARG A 42 6.99 -0.84 -8.44
N LEU A 43 6.13 -1.61 -9.10
CA LEU A 43 6.45 -2.94 -9.64
C LEU A 43 6.66 -2.94 -11.15
N GLY A 44 6.93 -1.77 -11.75
CA GLY A 44 7.16 -1.63 -13.18
C GLY A 44 5.87 -1.69 -14.02
N ASN A 45 4.71 -1.74 -13.38
CA ASN A 45 3.40 -1.74 -14.01
C ASN A 45 2.43 -0.81 -13.28
N PHE A 46 1.32 -0.45 -13.96
CA PHE A 46 0.28 0.38 -13.36
C PHE A 46 -0.65 -0.46 -12.49
N ARG A 47 -0.65 -0.22 -11.18
CA ARG A 47 -1.47 -0.96 -10.21
C ARG A 47 -2.42 -0.04 -9.44
N PRO A 48 -3.73 -0.07 -9.72
CA PRO A 48 -4.69 0.79 -9.04
C PRO A 48 -4.95 0.32 -7.60
N PHE A 49 -5.39 1.22 -6.72
CA PHE A 49 -5.90 0.87 -5.38
C PHE A 49 -7.24 0.15 -5.49
N SER A 50 -7.19 -1.18 -5.62
CA SER A 50 -8.36 -2.05 -5.75
C SER A 50 -8.03 -3.46 -5.27
N ARG A 51 -9.05 -4.33 -5.15
CA ARG A 51 -8.87 -5.77 -4.87
C ARG A 51 -7.77 -6.44 -5.69
N LYS A 52 -7.71 -6.09 -6.98
CA LYS A 52 -6.77 -6.68 -7.94
C LYS A 52 -5.39 -6.01 -7.86
N GLY A 53 -5.29 -4.83 -7.25
CA GLY A 53 -4.03 -4.12 -7.06
C GLY A 53 -3.30 -4.48 -5.78
N ILE A 54 -4.03 -4.88 -4.73
CA ILE A 54 -3.50 -5.21 -3.38
C ILE A 54 -2.77 -6.57 -3.30
N CYS A 55 -2.31 -7.11 -4.43
CA CYS A 55 -1.79 -8.49 -4.52
C CYS A 55 -0.49 -8.77 -3.75
N GLU A 56 0.30 -7.77 -3.35
CA GLU A 56 1.58 -7.99 -2.62
C GLU A 56 1.51 -7.67 -1.13
N GLU A 57 0.33 -7.35 -0.61
CA GLU A 57 0.16 -7.04 0.81
C GLU A 57 0.04 -8.30 1.67
N SER A 58 0.17 -8.11 2.99
CA SER A 58 0.13 -9.21 3.96
C SER A 58 -1.21 -9.99 3.90
N PRO A 59 -1.22 -11.30 4.21
CA PRO A 59 -2.44 -12.10 4.21
C PRO A 59 -3.61 -11.47 4.99
N LEU A 60 -3.37 -11.03 6.23
CA LEU A 60 -4.39 -10.39 7.07
C LEU A 60 -4.80 -9.03 6.52
N GLN A 61 -3.88 -8.27 5.92
CA GLN A 61 -4.23 -7.02 5.26
C GLN A 61 -5.19 -7.24 4.07
N LYS A 62 -5.02 -8.32 3.31
CA LYS A 62 -5.96 -8.70 2.24
C LYS A 62 -7.30 -9.20 2.77
N ILE A 63 -7.29 -10.04 3.81
CA ILE A 63 -8.51 -10.57 4.44
C ILE A 63 -9.37 -9.43 5.01
N THR A 64 -8.73 -8.44 5.65
CA THR A 64 -9.41 -7.30 6.28
C THR A 64 -9.87 -6.22 5.30
N TYR A 65 -9.41 -6.26 4.04
CA TYR A 65 -9.83 -5.31 3.01
C TYR A 65 -11.21 -5.67 2.44
N GLU A 66 -11.31 -6.77 1.70
CA GLU A 66 -12.58 -7.30 1.18
C GLU A 66 -12.43 -8.77 0.75
N THR A 67 -13.53 -9.48 0.44
CA THR A 67 -13.52 -10.92 0.05
C THR A 67 -12.79 -11.83 1.06
N ALA A 68 -12.98 -11.56 2.36
CA ALA A 68 -12.28 -12.21 3.46
C ALA A 68 -12.23 -13.75 3.36
N LEU A 69 -13.37 -14.40 3.11
CA LEU A 69 -13.46 -15.86 3.05
C LEU A 69 -12.67 -16.45 1.89
N GLU A 70 -12.69 -15.81 0.72
CA GLU A 70 -11.96 -16.26 -0.47
C GLU A 70 -10.45 -16.25 -0.20
N PHE A 71 -9.95 -15.13 0.34
CA PHE A 71 -8.55 -15.00 0.74
C PHE A 71 -8.17 -15.98 1.85
N LEU A 72 -9.01 -16.12 2.88
CA LEU A 72 -8.73 -17.02 4.01
C LEU A 72 -8.61 -18.48 3.55
N ILE A 73 -9.53 -18.94 2.70
CA ILE A 73 -9.48 -20.30 2.13
C ILE A 73 -8.22 -20.47 1.29
N ASN A 74 -7.94 -19.53 0.37
CA ASN A 74 -6.78 -19.58 -0.51
C ASN A 74 -5.46 -19.62 0.30
N PHE A 75 -5.30 -18.75 1.30
CA PHE A 75 -4.11 -18.70 2.13
C PHE A 75 -3.95 -19.93 3.02
N SER A 76 -5.06 -20.49 3.52
CA SER A 76 -5.06 -21.76 4.25
C SER A 76 -4.57 -22.91 3.38
N LEU A 77 -5.09 -23.03 2.15
CA LEU A 77 -4.66 -24.06 1.18
C LEU A 77 -3.19 -23.92 0.80
N ASN A 78 -2.72 -22.68 0.62
CA ASN A 78 -1.33 -22.40 0.24
C ASN A 78 -0.36 -22.29 1.42
N LYS A 79 -0.83 -22.53 2.66
CA LYS A 79 -0.04 -22.42 3.90
C LYS A 79 0.72 -21.10 4.02
N GLN A 80 0.08 -20.00 3.63
CA GLN A 80 0.70 -18.69 3.64
C GLN A 80 0.87 -18.18 5.08
N ILE A 81 2.01 -17.57 5.37
CA ILE A 81 2.34 -17.02 6.68
C ILE A 81 2.19 -15.49 6.63
N ASP A 82 1.54 -14.91 7.64
CA ASP A 82 1.56 -13.47 7.86
C ASP A 82 2.61 -13.14 8.93
N PHE A 83 3.56 -12.28 8.59
CA PHE A 83 4.64 -11.85 9.49
C PHE A 83 4.21 -10.75 10.47
N LEU A 84 2.98 -10.24 10.34
CA LEU A 84 2.38 -9.22 11.19
C LEU A 84 3.12 -7.87 11.15
N ASP A 85 3.79 -7.59 10.03
CA ASP A 85 4.47 -6.33 9.80
C ASP A 85 3.53 -5.22 9.29
N SER A 86 2.39 -5.61 8.71
CA SER A 86 1.35 -4.66 8.30
C SER A 86 0.60 -4.11 9.51
N ALA A 87 0.10 -2.88 9.38
CA ALA A 87 -0.74 -2.24 10.39
C ALA A 87 -1.98 -3.10 10.69
N SER A 88 -2.67 -3.55 9.63
CA SER A 88 -3.86 -4.38 9.75
C SER A 88 -3.57 -5.69 10.48
N GLY A 89 -2.51 -6.40 10.10
CA GLY A 89 -2.12 -7.66 10.75
C GLY A 89 -1.74 -7.48 12.22
N SER A 90 -0.98 -6.42 12.54
CA SER A 90 -0.64 -6.06 13.91
C SER A 90 -1.89 -5.79 14.76
N ILE A 91 -2.80 -4.94 14.28
CA ILE A 91 -4.02 -4.59 15.00
C ILE A 91 -4.93 -5.81 15.20
N SER A 92 -5.10 -6.64 14.16
CA SER A 92 -5.95 -7.84 14.23
C SER A 92 -5.55 -8.81 15.33
N LEU A 93 -4.26 -8.87 15.70
CA LEU A 93 -3.74 -9.75 16.75
C LEU A 93 -3.27 -9.00 18.00
N GLY A 94 -3.57 -7.69 18.12
CA GLY A 94 -3.20 -6.88 19.28
C GLY A 94 -1.70 -6.66 19.46
N LYS A 95 -0.90 -6.74 18.37
CA LYS A 95 0.52 -6.39 18.39
C LYS A 95 0.70 -4.89 18.13
N ILE A 96 1.78 -4.33 18.70
CA ILE A 96 2.20 -2.95 18.41
C ILE A 96 2.61 -2.86 16.93
N CYS A 97 2.02 -1.92 16.19
CA CYS A 97 2.39 -1.67 14.81
C CYS A 97 3.82 -1.12 14.70
N LYS A 98 4.60 -1.60 13.73
CA LYS A 98 5.96 -1.13 13.43
C LYS A 98 5.97 0.21 12.67
N MET A 99 5.29 1.21 13.20
CA MET A 99 5.21 2.57 12.66
C MET A 99 5.23 3.61 13.79
N GLY A 100 5.70 4.82 13.50
CA GLY A 100 5.85 5.87 14.50
C GLY A 100 6.71 5.42 15.68
N THR A 101 6.18 5.50 16.90
CA THR A 101 6.88 5.11 18.14
C THR A 101 7.11 3.61 18.28
N GLY A 102 6.42 2.76 17.51
CA GLY A 102 6.61 1.31 17.51
C GLY A 102 7.76 0.82 16.59
N THR A 103 8.53 1.73 16.00
CA THR A 103 9.63 1.39 15.08
C THR A 103 10.93 1.00 15.77
N PHE A 104 11.03 1.24 17.08
CA PHE A 104 12.22 0.95 17.88
C PHE A 104 11.83 0.39 19.25
N ASP A 105 12.74 -0.38 19.83
CA ASP A 105 12.61 -0.88 21.21
C ASP A 105 13.33 0.05 22.18
N ILE A 106 12.81 0.12 23.41
CA ILE A 106 13.44 0.86 24.51
C ILE A 106 14.13 -0.16 25.42
N ILE A 107 15.44 0.01 25.59
CA ILE A 107 16.24 -0.81 26.49
C ILE A 107 16.69 0.08 27.65
N SER A 108 16.28 -0.28 28.87
CA SER A 108 16.76 0.41 30.07
C SER A 108 18.13 -0.11 30.46
N ARG A 109 19.06 0.80 30.72
CA ARG A 109 20.40 0.46 31.22
C ARG A 109 20.32 0.36 32.75
N ARG A 110 20.54 -0.84 33.29
CA ARG A 110 20.85 -1.01 34.72
C ARG A 110 22.26 -0.52 35.01
#